data_AF-A0A9J6BF32-F1
#
_entry.id   AF-A0A9J6BF32-F1
#
_cell.length_a   1.000
_cell.length_b   1.000
_cell.length_c   1.000
_cell.angle_alpha   90.00
_cell.angle_beta   90.00
_cell.angle_gamma   90.00
#
_symmetry.space_group_name_H-M   'P 1'
#
loop_
_entity.id
_entity.type
_entity.pdbx_description
1 polymer ?
#
loop_
_entity_poly.entity_id
_entity_poly.type
_entity_poly.pdbx_seq_one_letter_code
_entity_poly.pdbx_strand_id
1 'polypeptide(L)'
;MSEKPPHPHGKAENVMKFSNDNKVIVDEGPLKKMFEHPEVKSRKIVAFSIIGAYRKGKSFFLDYCLRFLYAHYKSINFPDNPLSNPNDWMGGEDEALLGFSWRSGSTRDTTGIIMWNDVFLHEVPSSGEKLAIIVMDTQGLFDNETSPMDNSRIFALGTLISSIQVLNLSGVVQEDQLQYLQFATEFAKFATADSQGTSGKPFQNLLFLIRDWTNPDEYPFGSEGGISVVELISDKQM
;
A
#
# COMPACT_ATOMS: atom_id res chain seq x y z
N MET A 1 20.90 -15.38 -9.88
CA MET A 1 19.88 -14.44 -9.39
C MET A 1 18.59 -15.24 -9.28
N SER A 2 18.21 -15.67 -8.08
CA SER A 2 17.03 -16.51 -7.89
C SER A 2 15.79 -15.63 -7.88
N GLU A 3 14.91 -15.79 -8.85
CA GLU A 3 13.56 -15.25 -8.74
C GLU A 3 12.89 -15.87 -7.51
N LYS A 4 12.19 -15.02 -6.76
CA LYS A 4 11.35 -15.45 -5.65
C LYS A 4 10.31 -16.45 -6.19
N PRO A 5 10.14 -17.63 -5.58
CA PRO A 5 9.16 -18.59 -6.06
C PRO A 5 7.75 -17.96 -5.98
N PRO A 6 6.83 -18.38 -6.87
CA PRO A 6 5.48 -17.84 -6.88
C PRO A 6 4.81 -18.10 -5.53
N HIS A 7 4.02 -17.13 -5.06
CA HIS A 7 3.22 -17.34 -3.85
C HIS A 7 2.09 -18.35 -4.17
N PRO A 8 1.84 -19.34 -3.30
CA PRO A 8 0.93 -20.44 -3.61
C PRO A 8 -0.54 -20.02 -3.77
N HIS A 9 -0.96 -18.90 -3.17
CA HIS A 9 -2.36 -18.46 -3.12
C HIS A 9 -2.68 -17.18 -3.88
N GLY A 10 -1.66 -16.50 -4.41
CA GLY A 10 -1.85 -15.20 -5.02
C GLY A 10 -0.64 -14.71 -5.79
N LYS A 11 -0.79 -13.59 -6.45
CA LYS A 11 0.25 -12.90 -7.19
C LYS A 11 -0.05 -11.41 -7.29
N ALA A 12 1.00 -10.65 -7.50
CA ALA A 12 0.92 -9.23 -7.76
C ALA A 12 0.45 -9.01 -9.22
N GLU A 13 -0.66 -8.29 -9.40
CA GLU A 13 -1.23 -7.92 -10.70
C GLU A 13 -1.08 -6.40 -10.88
N ASN A 14 -0.50 -5.97 -11.99
CA ASN A 14 -0.48 -4.55 -12.34
C ASN A 14 -1.85 -4.17 -12.91
N VAL A 15 -2.61 -3.41 -12.13
CA VAL A 15 -3.99 -3.02 -12.46
C VAL A 15 -4.08 -1.64 -13.10
N MET A 16 -3.01 -0.83 -13.01
CA MET A 16 -2.98 0.51 -13.57
C MET A 16 -1.59 0.84 -14.05
N LYS A 17 -1.47 1.22 -15.33
CA LYS A 17 -0.24 1.65 -15.99
C LYS A 17 -0.39 3.06 -16.54
N PHE A 18 0.72 3.75 -16.69
CA PHE A 18 0.79 5.06 -17.34
C PHE A 18 1.47 4.89 -18.69
N SER A 19 0.78 5.29 -19.75
CA SER A 19 1.33 5.31 -21.11
C SER A 19 2.19 6.56 -21.34
N ASN A 20 3.07 6.49 -22.35
CA ASN A 20 3.91 7.62 -22.76
C ASN A 20 3.11 8.87 -23.17
N ASP A 21 1.83 8.70 -23.54
CA ASP A 21 0.92 9.79 -23.92
C ASP A 21 0.14 10.36 -22.73
N ASN A 22 0.62 10.18 -21.50
CA ASN A 22 -0.04 10.62 -20.26
C ASN A 22 -1.43 9.99 -20.00
N LYS A 23 -1.79 8.90 -20.68
CA LYS A 23 -3.06 8.19 -20.43
C LYS A 23 -2.88 7.12 -19.37
N VAL A 24 -3.85 7.05 -18.46
CA VAL A 24 -4.02 5.95 -17.50
C VAL A 24 -4.65 4.77 -18.24
N ILE A 25 -3.96 3.62 -18.21
CA ILE A 25 -4.46 2.36 -18.74
C ILE A 25 -4.81 1.48 -17.54
N VAL A 26 -6.08 1.10 -17.44
CA VAL A 26 -6.57 0.22 -16.38
C VAL A 26 -6.75 -1.19 -16.94
N ASP A 27 -6.21 -2.19 -16.26
CA ASP A 27 -6.47 -3.58 -16.58
C ASP A 27 -7.73 -4.06 -15.83
N GLU A 28 -8.85 -4.07 -16.55
CA GLU A 28 -10.13 -4.50 -15.98
C GLU A 28 -10.17 -5.99 -15.64
N GLY A 29 -9.33 -6.83 -16.24
CA GLY A 29 -9.41 -8.29 -16.09
C GLY A 29 -9.21 -8.75 -14.64
N PRO A 30 -8.06 -8.43 -14.02
CA PRO A 30 -7.81 -8.72 -12.60
C PRO A 30 -8.82 -8.03 -11.67
N LEU A 31 -9.16 -6.77 -11.95
CA LEU A 31 -10.11 -6.00 -11.15
C LEU A 31 -11.49 -6.66 -11.10
N LYS A 32 -12.04 -7.06 -12.26
CA LYS A 32 -13.33 -7.76 -12.33
C LYS A 32 -13.30 -9.07 -11.56
N LYS A 33 -12.25 -9.87 -11.72
CA LYS A 33 -12.09 -11.15 -10.97
C LYS A 33 -12.13 -10.94 -9.46
N MET A 34 -11.49 -9.89 -8.95
CA MET A 34 -11.46 -9.56 -7.52
C MET A 34 -12.79 -8.98 -7.03
N PHE A 35 -13.28 -7.92 -7.67
CA PHE A 35 -14.39 -7.11 -7.15
C PHE A 35 -15.78 -7.65 -7.52
N GLU A 36 -15.92 -8.40 -8.62
CA GLU A 36 -17.18 -9.05 -8.98
C GLU A 36 -17.36 -10.42 -8.30
N HIS A 37 -16.35 -10.89 -7.55
CA HIS A 37 -16.43 -12.15 -6.81
C HIS A 37 -17.66 -12.14 -5.87
N PRO A 38 -18.47 -13.22 -5.81
CA PRO A 38 -19.72 -13.24 -5.03
C PRO A 38 -19.55 -12.88 -3.55
N GLU A 39 -18.41 -13.28 -2.95
CA GLU A 39 -18.07 -12.95 -1.57
C GLU A 39 -17.59 -11.51 -1.38
N VAL A 40 -17.20 -10.78 -2.42
CA VAL A 40 -16.61 -9.43 -2.33
C VAL A 40 -17.62 -8.35 -2.74
N LYS A 41 -18.44 -8.60 -3.77
CA LYS A 41 -19.31 -7.61 -4.42
C LYS A 41 -20.24 -6.82 -3.50
N SER A 42 -20.59 -7.38 -2.34
CA SER A 42 -21.50 -6.76 -1.36
C SER A 42 -20.80 -6.35 -0.05
N ARG A 43 -19.47 -6.36 0.00
CA ARG A 43 -18.67 -5.98 1.17
C ARG A 43 -18.15 -4.56 1.01
N LYS A 44 -17.94 -3.87 2.12
CA LYS A 44 -17.19 -2.61 2.11
C LYS A 44 -15.70 -2.91 1.89
N ILE A 45 -15.03 -2.06 1.13
CA ILE A 45 -13.62 -2.28 0.76
C ILE A 45 -12.71 -1.51 1.71
N VAL A 46 -11.71 -2.20 2.25
CA VAL A 46 -10.55 -1.62 2.92
C VAL A 46 -9.39 -1.73 1.95
N ALA A 47 -8.89 -0.60 1.48
CA ALA A 47 -7.75 -0.52 0.58
C ALA A 47 -6.50 -0.12 1.36
N PHE A 48 -5.64 -1.09 1.64
CA PHE A 48 -4.36 -0.91 2.32
C PHE A 48 -3.25 -0.72 1.29
N SER A 49 -2.70 0.49 1.24
CA SER A 49 -1.72 0.91 0.24
C SER A 49 -0.42 1.33 0.91
N ILE A 50 0.71 1.07 0.25
CA ILE A 50 2.00 1.64 0.63
C ILE A 50 2.60 2.42 -0.55
N ILE A 51 3.18 3.57 -0.23
CA ILE A 51 3.84 4.44 -1.19
C ILE A 51 5.12 5.01 -0.60
N GLY A 52 6.08 5.36 -1.45
CA GLY A 52 7.35 5.94 -1.02
C GLY A 52 8.46 5.61 -2.00
N ALA A 53 9.67 6.05 -1.67
CA ALA A 53 10.80 6.00 -2.59
C ALA A 53 11.14 4.58 -3.08
N TYR A 54 11.72 4.51 -4.28
CA TYR A 54 12.21 3.29 -4.89
C TYR A 54 13.32 2.64 -4.05
N ARG A 55 13.28 1.30 -3.98
CA ARG A 55 14.21 0.46 -3.18
C ARG A 55 14.26 0.76 -1.68
N LYS A 56 13.18 1.28 -1.10
CA LYS A 56 13.04 1.47 0.36
C LYS A 56 12.23 0.38 1.08
N GLY A 57 12.18 -0.83 0.53
CA GLY A 57 11.60 -1.99 1.22
C GLY A 57 10.07 -2.00 1.35
N LYS A 58 9.33 -1.40 0.41
CA LYS A 58 7.86 -1.40 0.39
C LYS A 58 7.27 -2.81 0.24
N SER A 59 7.61 -3.49 -0.86
CA SER A 59 7.14 -4.87 -1.13
C SER A 59 7.56 -5.83 -0.02
N PHE A 60 8.76 -5.66 0.55
CA PHE A 60 9.20 -6.43 1.71
C PHE A 60 8.29 -6.25 2.93
N PHE A 61 7.85 -5.03 3.22
CA PHE A 61 6.88 -4.76 4.29
C PHE A 61 5.51 -5.39 3.97
N LEU A 62 5.03 -5.21 2.74
CA LEU A 62 3.74 -5.79 2.32
C LEU A 62 3.73 -7.32 2.41
N ASP A 63 4.85 -7.99 2.16
CA ASP A 63 4.90 -9.45 2.23
C ASP A 63 4.74 -9.95 3.67
N TYR A 64 5.24 -9.22 4.67
CA TYR A 64 4.89 -9.49 6.07
C TYR A 64 3.43 -9.17 6.36
N CYS A 65 2.87 -8.10 5.78
CA CYS A 65 1.43 -7.86 5.86
C CYS A 65 0.62 -9.01 5.26
N LEU A 66 1.06 -9.60 4.14
CA LEU A 66 0.41 -10.76 3.54
C LEU A 66 0.48 -11.97 4.48
N ARG A 67 1.64 -12.25 5.11
CA ARG A 67 1.74 -13.30 6.15
C ARG A 67 0.73 -13.10 7.27
N PHE A 68 0.66 -11.88 7.82
CA PHE A 68 -0.34 -11.54 8.83
C PHE A 68 -1.76 -11.76 8.31
N LEU A 69 -2.08 -11.25 7.13
CA LEU A 69 -3.43 -11.33 6.58
C LEU A 69 -3.86 -12.79 6.35
N TYR A 70 -2.98 -13.61 5.80
CA TYR A 70 -3.24 -15.03 5.61
C TYR A 70 -3.31 -15.82 6.94
N ALA A 71 -2.65 -15.37 8.01
CA ALA A 71 -2.72 -15.98 9.33
C ALA A 71 -4.00 -15.62 10.10
N HIS A 72 -4.67 -14.51 9.74
CA HIS A 72 -5.78 -13.97 10.52
C HIS A 72 -7.11 -13.92 9.77
N TYR A 73 -7.11 -13.99 8.44
CA TYR A 73 -8.31 -13.82 7.63
C TYR A 73 -8.44 -14.93 6.57
N LYS A 74 -9.69 -15.24 6.23
CA LYS A 74 -10.01 -16.03 5.04
C LYS A 74 -9.81 -15.16 3.80
N SER A 75 -9.57 -15.76 2.64
CA SER A 75 -9.51 -15.03 1.37
C SER A 75 -10.36 -15.69 0.30
N ILE A 76 -10.60 -14.99 -0.82
CA ILE A 76 -11.38 -15.55 -1.94
C ILE A 76 -10.67 -16.74 -2.60
N ASN A 77 -9.33 -16.74 -2.65
CA ASN A 77 -8.57 -17.87 -3.18
C ASN A 77 -8.30 -18.95 -2.12
N PHE A 78 -8.52 -18.65 -0.83
CA PHE A 78 -8.29 -19.58 0.27
C PHE A 78 -9.39 -19.47 1.36
N PRO A 79 -10.56 -20.11 1.14
CA PRO A 79 -11.72 -19.98 2.03
C PRO A 79 -11.65 -20.84 3.32
N ASP A 80 -10.81 -21.88 3.34
CA ASP A 80 -10.84 -22.96 4.34
C ASP A 80 -9.77 -22.82 5.46
N ASN A 81 -9.90 -21.76 6.28
CA ASN A 81 -9.05 -21.36 7.44
C ASN A 81 -7.81 -20.49 7.12
N PRO A 82 -7.28 -19.72 8.09
CA PRO A 82 -5.99 -19.04 7.90
C PRO A 82 -4.84 -20.04 7.67
N LEU A 83 -3.84 -19.63 6.87
CA LEU A 83 -2.70 -20.46 6.43
C LEU A 83 -1.77 -20.88 7.57
N SER A 84 -1.72 -20.12 8.66
CA SER A 84 -0.78 -20.31 9.75
C SER A 84 -1.42 -19.99 11.11
N ASN A 85 -0.73 -20.36 12.19
CA ASN A 85 -1.16 -20.05 13.54
C ASN A 85 -1.17 -18.52 13.72
N PRO A 86 -2.32 -17.91 14.10
CA PRO A 86 -2.40 -16.47 14.37
C PRO A 86 -1.36 -15.96 15.40
N ASN A 87 -0.90 -16.82 16.31
CA ASN A 87 0.09 -16.46 17.32
C ASN A 87 1.54 -16.53 16.81
N ASP A 88 1.78 -17.10 15.62
CA ASP A 88 3.10 -17.31 15.02
C ASP A 88 3.07 -16.98 13.52
N TRP A 89 2.46 -15.84 13.19
CA TRP A 89 2.22 -15.41 11.81
C TRP A 89 3.49 -14.89 11.11
N MET A 90 4.52 -14.52 11.88
CA MET A 90 5.76 -13.93 11.35
C MET A 90 6.54 -14.91 10.46
N GLY A 91 6.33 -16.21 10.64
CA GLY A 91 7.05 -17.28 9.96
C GLY A 91 8.39 -17.59 10.63
N GLY A 92 8.93 -18.77 10.34
CA GLY A 92 10.21 -19.22 10.87
C GLY A 92 11.42 -18.53 10.22
N GLU A 93 12.60 -18.62 10.85
CA GLU A 93 13.85 -18.04 10.34
C GLU A 93 14.23 -18.59 8.94
N ASP A 94 13.94 -19.86 8.68
CA ASP A 94 14.23 -20.54 7.41
C ASP A 94 13.08 -20.42 6.39
N GLU A 95 11.97 -19.80 6.75
CA GLU A 95 10.79 -19.71 5.88
C GLU A 95 10.93 -18.54 4.90
N ALA A 96 10.95 -18.85 3.60
CA ALA A 96 11.01 -17.84 2.55
C ALA A 96 9.79 -16.90 2.60
N LEU A 97 10.05 -15.59 2.66
CA LEU A 97 9.00 -14.58 2.62
C LEU A 97 8.48 -14.44 1.19
N LEU A 98 7.24 -14.91 0.95
CA LEU A 98 6.54 -14.93 -0.36
C LEU A 98 5.57 -13.74 -0.51
N GLY A 99 5.20 -13.36 -1.74
CA GLY A 99 4.30 -12.22 -1.98
C GLY A 99 4.64 -11.39 -3.22
N PHE A 100 4.61 -10.07 -3.09
CA PHE A 100 5.00 -9.12 -4.11
C PHE A 100 6.44 -9.37 -4.58
N SER A 101 6.67 -9.17 -5.87
CA SER A 101 8.00 -9.33 -6.45
C SER A 101 8.88 -8.14 -6.06
N TRP A 102 9.87 -8.36 -5.20
CA TRP A 102 11.05 -7.50 -5.14
C TRP A 102 12.10 -8.09 -6.09
N ARG A 103 12.55 -7.35 -7.11
CA ARG A 103 13.75 -7.74 -7.86
C ARG A 103 14.92 -6.86 -7.39
N SER A 104 15.96 -7.50 -6.87
CA SER A 104 17.29 -6.89 -6.73
C SER A 104 17.94 -6.89 -8.10
N GLY A 105 17.52 -5.96 -8.96
CA GLY A 105 17.95 -5.88 -10.36
C GLY A 105 17.63 -4.50 -10.96
N SER A 106 18.42 -4.08 -11.94
CA SER A 106 18.29 -2.78 -12.63
C SER A 106 17.19 -2.74 -13.70
N THR A 107 16.62 -3.88 -14.09
CA THR A 107 15.62 -3.96 -15.16
C THR A 107 14.19 -3.90 -14.61
N ARG A 108 13.44 -2.92 -15.13
CA ARG A 108 12.04 -2.63 -14.84
C ARG A 108 11.12 -3.80 -15.18
N ASP A 109 10.04 -3.95 -14.40
CA ASP A 109 8.91 -4.77 -14.84
C ASP A 109 7.53 -4.10 -14.73
N THR A 110 7.35 -2.97 -14.02
CA THR A 110 6.00 -2.38 -13.90
C THR A 110 6.03 -0.90 -13.51
N THR A 111 5.41 -0.03 -14.32
CA THR A 111 4.99 1.30 -13.87
C THR A 111 3.53 1.28 -13.38
N GLY A 112 3.26 2.00 -12.28
CA GLY A 112 1.90 2.27 -11.81
C GLY A 112 1.47 1.58 -10.50
N ILE A 113 0.22 1.11 -10.44
CA ILE A 113 -0.43 0.56 -9.24
C ILE A 113 -0.57 -0.96 -9.37
N ILE A 114 -0.09 -1.67 -8.36
CA ILE A 114 -0.09 -3.13 -8.30
C ILE A 114 -1.00 -3.55 -7.16
N MET A 115 -1.88 -4.52 -7.43
CA MET A 115 -2.75 -5.11 -6.41
C MET A 115 -2.37 -6.56 -6.19
N TRP A 116 -2.49 -7.02 -4.94
CA TRP A 116 -2.54 -8.45 -4.67
C TRP A 116 -3.85 -9.02 -5.22
N ASN A 117 -3.78 -10.08 -6.02
CA ASN A 117 -4.95 -10.62 -6.71
C ASN A 117 -5.88 -11.48 -5.84
N ASP A 118 -5.58 -11.57 -4.55
CA ASP A 118 -6.41 -12.22 -3.55
C ASP A 118 -6.97 -11.18 -2.58
N VAL A 119 -8.20 -11.39 -2.14
CA VAL A 119 -8.98 -10.44 -1.33
C VAL A 119 -9.34 -11.10 -0.01
N PHE A 120 -8.92 -10.47 1.09
CA PHE A 120 -9.16 -11.02 2.43
C PHE A 120 -10.52 -10.58 2.95
N LEU A 121 -11.21 -11.48 3.65
CA LEU A 121 -12.58 -11.31 4.07
C LEU A 121 -12.61 -11.21 5.60
N HIS A 122 -13.24 -10.15 6.10
CA HIS A 122 -13.47 -9.96 7.52
C HIS A 122 -14.94 -9.67 7.80
N GLU A 123 -15.43 -10.17 8.93
CA GLU A 123 -16.73 -9.80 9.48
C GLU A 123 -16.46 -9.22 10.87
N VAL A 124 -16.78 -7.94 11.05
CA VAL A 124 -16.49 -7.20 12.27
C VAL A 124 -17.38 -7.76 13.39
N PRO A 125 -16.83 -8.42 14.44
CA PRO A 125 -17.65 -9.15 15.41
C PRO A 125 -18.64 -8.28 16.18
N SER A 126 -18.32 -6.99 16.39
CA SER A 126 -19.15 -6.06 17.14
C SER A 126 -20.34 -5.49 16.34
N SER A 127 -20.21 -5.37 15.02
CA SER A 127 -21.23 -4.72 14.17
C SER A 127 -21.86 -5.66 13.12
N GLY A 128 -21.26 -6.83 12.88
CA GLY A 128 -21.61 -7.72 11.77
C GLY A 128 -21.23 -7.16 10.40
N GLU A 129 -20.47 -6.06 10.35
CA GLU A 129 -20.10 -5.42 9.09
C GLU A 129 -19.13 -6.30 8.31
N LYS A 130 -19.46 -6.53 7.03
CA LYS A 130 -18.65 -7.36 6.13
C LYS A 130 -17.68 -6.50 5.35
N LEU A 131 -16.39 -6.75 5.56
CA LEU A 131 -15.28 -6.05 4.93
C LEU A 131 -14.52 -6.98 3.97
N ALA A 132 -14.00 -6.40 2.91
CA ALA A 132 -13.06 -7.01 1.98
C ALA A 132 -11.79 -6.15 1.94
N ILE A 133 -10.65 -6.75 2.27
CA ILE A 133 -9.35 -6.08 2.40
C ILE A 133 -8.55 -6.36 1.14
N ILE A 134 -8.13 -5.30 0.44
CA ILE A 134 -7.22 -5.34 -0.70
C ILE A 134 -5.87 -4.73 -0.30
N VAL A 135 -4.79 -5.29 -0.85
CA VAL A 135 -3.42 -4.82 -0.61
C VAL A 135 -2.86 -4.25 -1.91
N MET A 136 -2.35 -3.03 -1.82
CA MET A 136 -1.81 -2.28 -2.95
C MET A 136 -0.33 -1.96 -2.71
N ASP A 137 0.51 -2.30 -3.67
CA ASP A 137 1.87 -1.79 -3.78
C ASP A 137 1.89 -0.72 -4.89
N THR A 138 2.58 0.39 -4.64
CA THR A 138 2.88 1.34 -5.70
C THR A 138 4.31 1.15 -6.16
N GLN A 139 4.55 1.45 -7.42
CA GLN A 139 5.93 1.65 -7.86
C GLN A 139 6.62 2.65 -6.91
N GLY A 140 7.92 2.42 -6.66
CA GLY A 140 8.71 3.38 -5.94
C GLY A 140 8.78 4.70 -6.67
N LEU A 141 8.39 5.75 -5.96
CA LEU A 141 8.61 7.12 -6.40
C LEU A 141 10.12 7.36 -6.54
N PHE A 142 10.51 8.27 -7.42
CA PHE A 142 11.92 8.69 -7.55
C PHE A 142 12.90 7.64 -8.08
N ASP A 143 12.43 6.70 -8.91
CA ASP A 143 13.40 6.03 -9.78
C ASP A 143 13.91 7.02 -10.85
N ASN A 144 15.11 6.79 -11.39
CA ASN A 144 15.75 7.67 -12.38
C ASN A 144 14.99 7.75 -13.72
N GLU A 145 13.88 7.04 -13.84
CA GLU A 145 13.25 6.77 -15.13
C GLU A 145 11.74 7.14 -15.15
N THR A 146 11.13 7.53 -14.03
CA THR A 146 9.73 7.96 -13.93
C THR A 146 9.66 9.47 -13.77
N SER A 147 8.85 10.13 -14.59
CA SER A 147 8.73 11.59 -14.53
C SER A 147 8.14 12.03 -13.18
N PRO A 148 8.50 13.23 -12.67
CA PRO A 148 7.87 13.78 -11.47
C PRO A 148 6.33 13.83 -11.59
N MET A 149 5.81 14.09 -12.79
CA MET A 149 4.37 14.10 -13.08
C MET A 149 3.72 12.72 -12.89
N ASP A 150 4.37 11.65 -13.35
CA ASP A 150 3.83 10.30 -13.20
C ASP A 150 3.94 9.80 -11.75
N ASN A 151 5.01 10.15 -11.04
CA ASN A 151 5.14 9.90 -9.60
C ASN A 151 3.98 10.56 -8.82
N SER A 152 3.72 11.82 -9.15
CA SER A 152 2.61 12.61 -8.61
C SER A 152 1.23 11.99 -8.90
N ARG A 153 1.01 11.47 -10.11
CA ARG A 153 -0.24 10.76 -10.47
C ARG A 153 -0.40 9.44 -9.74
N ILE A 154 0.64 8.62 -9.70
CA ILE A 154 0.66 7.35 -8.96
C ILE A 154 0.33 7.63 -7.49
N PHE A 155 0.94 8.66 -6.92
CA PHE A 155 0.67 9.07 -5.56
C PHE A 155 -0.78 9.45 -5.37
N ALA A 156 -1.28 10.38 -6.16
CA ALA A 156 -2.62 10.91 -5.96
C ALA A 156 -3.70 9.84 -6.20
N LEU A 157 -3.55 8.99 -7.20
CA LEU A 157 -4.48 7.90 -7.46
C LEU A 157 -4.39 6.80 -6.41
N GLY A 158 -3.18 6.40 -6.00
CA GLY A 158 -2.99 5.43 -4.91
C GLY A 158 -3.63 5.92 -3.62
N THR A 159 -3.45 7.21 -3.31
CA THR A 159 -4.08 7.90 -2.19
C THR A 159 -5.60 7.89 -2.28
N LEU A 160 -6.16 8.34 -3.40
CA LEU A 160 -7.61 8.47 -3.61
C LEU A 160 -8.35 7.12 -3.51
N ILE A 161 -7.70 6.04 -3.93
CA ILE A 161 -8.24 4.67 -3.88
C ILE A 161 -8.08 4.07 -2.48
N SER A 162 -7.03 4.45 -1.74
CA SER A 162 -6.72 3.88 -0.44
C SER A 162 -7.64 4.38 0.69
N SER A 163 -8.00 3.47 1.59
CA SER A 163 -8.58 3.84 2.90
C SER A 163 -7.49 4.00 3.96
N ILE A 164 -6.36 3.32 3.78
CA ILE A 164 -5.16 3.41 4.60
C ILE A 164 -3.98 3.55 3.66
N GLN A 165 -3.30 4.69 3.72
CA GLN A 165 -2.09 4.96 2.96
C GLN A 165 -0.89 4.97 3.90
N VAL A 166 0.05 4.05 3.70
CA VAL A 166 1.35 4.05 4.37
C VAL A 166 2.34 4.85 3.51
N LEU A 167 2.92 5.90 4.08
CA LEU A 167 4.03 6.64 3.51
C LEU A 167 5.34 6.08 4.07
N ASN A 168 6.05 5.32 3.24
CA ASN A 168 7.30 4.65 3.57
C ASN A 168 8.51 5.56 3.31
N LEU A 169 9.03 6.12 4.41
CA LEU A 169 10.17 7.02 4.49
C LEU A 169 11.40 6.26 5.00
N SER A 170 12.61 6.77 4.79
CA SER A 170 13.85 6.09 5.21
C SER A 170 14.82 7.09 5.78
N GLY A 171 15.31 6.83 7.00
CA GLY A 171 16.17 7.71 7.75
C GLY A 171 15.47 9.00 8.17
N VAL A 172 16.16 10.12 8.03
CA VAL A 172 15.65 11.45 8.38
C VAL A 172 14.58 11.88 7.38
N VAL A 173 13.41 12.31 7.87
CA VAL A 173 12.34 12.84 7.03
C VAL A 173 12.80 14.17 6.41
N GLN A 174 12.89 14.19 5.08
CA GLN A 174 13.27 15.38 4.31
C GLN A 174 12.04 16.06 3.71
N GLU A 175 12.13 17.36 3.47
CA GLU A 175 11.02 18.20 2.99
C GLU A 175 10.55 17.82 1.58
N ASP A 176 11.45 17.40 0.70
CA ASP A 176 11.15 16.91 -0.64
C ASP A 176 10.24 15.67 -0.62
N GLN A 177 10.39 14.80 0.40
CA GLN A 177 9.52 13.64 0.60
C GLN A 177 8.10 14.04 1.00
N LEU A 178 7.95 15.20 1.65
CA LEU A 178 6.66 15.74 2.08
C LEU A 178 5.95 16.56 0.99
N GLN A 179 6.67 17.17 0.05
CA GLN A 179 6.07 17.92 -1.07
C GLN A 179 5.08 17.09 -1.90
N TYR A 180 5.29 15.77 -2.02
CA TYR A 180 4.35 14.88 -2.72
C TYR A 180 3.03 14.71 -1.98
N LEU A 181 3.02 14.82 -0.65
CA LEU A 181 1.77 14.85 0.12
C LEU A 181 0.96 16.10 -0.22
N GLN A 182 1.61 17.25 -0.39
CA GLN A 182 0.94 18.48 -0.79
C GLN A 182 0.30 18.33 -2.16
N PHE A 183 1.06 17.86 -3.16
CA PHE A 183 0.53 17.64 -4.51
C PHE A 183 -0.66 16.67 -4.50
N ALA A 184 -0.55 15.57 -3.77
CA ALA A 184 -1.61 14.57 -3.67
C ALA A 184 -2.88 15.11 -3.03
N THR A 185 -2.71 15.92 -1.98
CA THR A 185 -3.80 16.61 -1.30
C THR A 185 -4.50 17.58 -2.26
N GLU A 186 -3.73 18.35 -3.03
CA GLU A 186 -4.26 19.29 -4.02
C GLU A 186 -5.00 18.57 -5.16
N PHE A 187 -4.40 17.50 -5.70
CA PHE A 187 -5.02 16.67 -6.73
C PHE A 187 -6.30 15.99 -6.21
N ALA A 188 -6.27 15.45 -4.99
CA ALA A 188 -7.44 14.83 -4.39
C ALA A 188 -8.57 15.84 -4.19
N LYS A 189 -8.26 17.03 -3.66
CA LYS A 189 -9.23 18.15 -3.54
C LYS A 189 -9.84 18.48 -4.90
N PHE A 190 -9.03 18.60 -5.96
CA PHE A 190 -9.50 18.89 -7.30
C PHE A 190 -10.41 17.78 -7.86
N ALA A 191 -10.00 16.51 -7.74
CA ALA A 191 -10.77 15.37 -8.21
C ALA A 191 -12.10 15.20 -7.47
N THR A 192 -12.19 15.61 -6.21
CA THR A 192 -13.41 15.57 -5.41
C THR A 192 -14.31 16.80 -5.56
N ALA A 193 -13.81 17.91 -6.12
CA ALA A 193 -14.52 19.18 -6.19
C ALA A 193 -15.78 19.13 -7.07
N ASP A 194 -15.81 18.25 -8.08
CA ASP A 194 -16.98 18.07 -8.97
C ASP A 194 -18.13 17.27 -8.33
N SER A 195 -17.91 16.68 -7.15
CA SER A 195 -18.88 15.87 -6.42
C SER A 195 -19.48 16.67 -5.26
N GLN A 196 -20.44 17.56 -5.54
CA GLN A 196 -21.33 18.20 -4.54
C GLN A 196 -20.63 18.63 -3.22
N GLY A 197 -19.83 19.69 -3.26
CA GLY A 197 -19.65 20.63 -2.14
C GLY A 197 -19.13 20.11 -0.80
N THR A 198 -18.63 18.88 -0.70
CA THR A 198 -18.03 18.36 0.53
C THR A 198 -16.52 18.54 0.47
N SER A 199 -16.03 19.53 1.21
CA SER A 199 -14.61 19.69 1.57
C SER A 199 -14.16 18.56 2.50
N GLY A 200 -14.26 17.32 2.03
CA GLY A 200 -13.82 16.13 2.75
C GLY A 200 -12.30 16.11 2.91
N LYS A 201 -11.82 15.47 3.97
CA LYS A 201 -10.38 15.21 4.14
C LYS A 201 -9.90 14.35 2.95
N PRO A 202 -8.79 14.70 2.27
CA PRO A 202 -8.30 13.99 1.09
C PRO A 202 -7.79 12.58 1.39
N PHE A 203 -7.49 12.30 2.66
CA PHE A 203 -7.12 10.99 3.18
C PHE A 203 -8.13 10.57 4.24
N GLN A 204 -8.43 9.27 4.30
CA GLN A 204 -9.06 8.67 5.48
C GLN A 204 -8.02 8.48 6.57
N ASN A 205 -7.01 7.63 6.32
CA ASN A 205 -5.90 7.38 7.24
C ASN A 205 -4.56 7.43 6.49
N LEU A 206 -3.64 8.29 6.94
CA LEU A 206 -2.27 8.40 6.46
C LEU A 206 -1.30 8.00 7.58
N LEU A 207 -0.45 7.00 7.33
CA LEU A 207 0.50 6.46 8.29
C LEU A 207 1.93 6.74 7.83
N PHE A 208 2.75 7.32 8.70
CA PHE A 208 4.18 7.52 8.43
C PHE A 208 4.96 6.30 8.92
N LEU A 209 5.59 5.58 7.99
CA LEU A 209 6.49 4.48 8.30
C LEU A 209 7.93 4.93 8.05
N ILE A 210 8.64 5.29 9.13
CA ILE A 210 10.04 5.73 9.07
C ILE A 210 10.95 4.51 9.23
N ARG A 211 11.58 4.09 8.13
CA ARG A 211 12.52 2.96 8.07
C ARG A 211 13.89 3.39 8.56
N ASP A 212 14.65 2.43 9.10
CA ASP A 212 16.04 2.61 9.53
C ASP A 212 16.21 3.78 10.51
N TRP A 213 15.27 3.93 11.45
CA TRP A 213 15.31 4.98 12.47
C TRP A 213 16.58 4.86 13.34
N THR A 214 17.33 5.96 13.47
CA THR A 214 18.67 5.95 14.10
C THR A 214 18.73 6.58 15.49
N ASN A 215 17.66 7.25 15.94
CA ASN A 215 17.68 8.03 17.19
C ASN A 215 16.66 7.50 18.22
N PRO A 216 16.73 6.21 18.61
CA PRO A 216 15.76 5.62 19.56
C PRO A 216 15.83 6.23 20.97
N ASP A 217 16.98 6.81 21.34
CA ASP A 217 17.17 7.45 22.65
C ASP A 217 16.37 8.76 22.77
N GLU A 218 16.14 9.45 21.65
CA GLU A 218 15.36 10.69 21.60
C GLU A 218 13.87 10.40 21.37
N TYR A 219 13.58 9.51 20.41
CA TYR A 219 12.23 9.04 20.13
C TYR A 219 12.22 7.52 20.00
N PRO A 220 11.53 6.79 20.91
CA PRO A 220 11.57 5.34 20.94
C PRO A 220 10.96 4.71 19.67
N PHE A 221 11.37 3.48 19.35
CA PHE A 221 10.76 2.74 18.26
C PHE A 221 9.26 2.50 18.49
N GLY A 222 8.50 2.41 17.40
CA GLY A 222 7.06 2.14 17.43
C GLY A 222 6.21 3.40 17.32
N SER A 223 4.91 3.25 17.58
CA SER A 223 3.92 4.30 17.35
C SER A 223 4.09 5.49 18.28
N GLU A 224 4.49 5.27 19.53
CA GLU A 224 4.61 6.33 20.54
C GLU A 224 5.67 7.37 20.13
N GLY A 225 6.92 6.93 19.89
CA GLY A 225 7.95 7.84 19.39
C GLY A 225 7.65 8.38 18.00
N GLY A 226 7.02 7.57 17.14
CA GLY A 226 6.59 8.00 15.81
C GLY A 226 5.61 9.18 15.83
N ILE A 227 4.65 9.20 16.75
CA ILE A 227 3.70 10.31 16.91
C ILE A 227 4.45 11.60 17.25
N SER A 228 5.38 11.55 18.22
CA SER A 228 6.17 12.73 18.60
C SER A 228 7.03 13.26 17.44
N VAL A 229 7.59 12.38 16.61
CA VAL A 229 8.35 12.77 15.42
C VAL A 229 7.46 13.46 14.39
N VAL A 230 6.25 12.94 14.15
CA VAL A 230 5.29 13.53 13.19
C VAL A 230 4.78 14.88 13.68
N GLU A 231 4.53 15.04 14.98
CA GLU A 231 4.16 16.33 15.58
C GLU A 231 5.27 17.37 15.38
N LEU A 232 6.53 17.01 15.64
CA LEU A 232 7.69 17.89 15.41
C LEU A 232 7.82 18.31 13.93
N ILE A 233 7.57 17.40 13.00
CA ILE A 233 7.61 17.69 11.56
C ILE A 233 6.48 18.67 11.19
N SER A 234 5.28 18.46 11.75
CA SER A 234 4.10 19.29 11.49
C SER A 234 4.30 20.72 12.01
N ASP A 235 4.89 20.88 13.20
CA ASP A 235 5.16 22.18 13.82
C ASP A 235 6.25 22.98 13.09
N LYS A 236 7.15 22.32 12.36
CA LYS A 236 8.20 22.98 11.55
C LYS A 236 7.72 23.42 10.17
N GLN A 237 6.54 22.96 9.73
CA GLN A 237 5.95 23.29 8.42
C GLN A 237 4.75 24.25 8.49
N MET A 238 4.35 24.68 9.70
CA MET A 238 3.43 25.80 9.93
C MET A 238 4.18 27.07 10.34
#